data_AF-A0A2V7BKP4-F1
#
_entry.id   AF-A0A2V7BKP4-F1
#
_cell.length_a   1.000
_cell.length_b   1.000
_cell.length_c   1.000
_cell.angle_alpha   90.00
_cell.angle_beta   90.00
_cell.angle_gamma   90.00
#
_symmetry.space_group_name_H-M   'P 1'
#
loop_
_entity.id
_entity.type
_entity.pdbx_description
1 polymer ?
#
loop_
_entity_poly.entity_id
_entity_poly.type
_entity_poly.pdbx_seq_one_letter_code
_entity_poly.pdbx_strand_id
1 'polypeptide(L)' 'MAKQLKCADVDPKMRGCSFVAEGRDEAEVMKKAADHAKSAHGMAVIPPDVERKVRAAIRDTGGSKDIAGRDVKLGTSKLG' A
#
# COMPACT_ATOMS: atom_id res chain seq x y z
N MET A 1 -10.60 -6.26 -13.94
CA MET A 1 -9.42 -5.37 -13.84
C MET A 1 -8.41 -6.04 -12.93
N ALA A 2 -7.12 -6.09 -13.27
CA ALA A 2 -6.14 -6.71 -12.37
C ALA A 2 -5.77 -5.72 -11.24
N LYS A 3 -5.62 -6.23 -10.02
CA LYS A 3 -5.25 -5.44 -8.85
C LYS A 3 -3.85 -5.79 -8.42
N GLN A 4 -3.08 -4.78 -8.00
CA GLN A 4 -1.75 -4.95 -7.45
C GLN A 4 -1.60 -4.25 -6.10
N LEU A 5 -0.82 -4.83 -5.22
CA LEU A 5 -0.39 -4.26 -3.94
C LEU A 5 1.13 -4.37 -3.86
N LYS A 6 1.79 -3.27 -3.50
CA LYS A 6 3.22 -3.28 -3.18
C LYS A 6 3.40 -3.21 -1.68
N CYS A 7 4.09 -4.19 -1.09
CA CYS A 7 4.35 -4.21 0.35
C CYS A 7 5.14 -2.97 0.82
N ALA A 8 6.05 -2.45 -0.02
CA ALA A 8 6.80 -1.23 0.24
C ALA A 8 5.91 0.02 0.47
N ASP A 9 4.71 0.04 -0.13
CA ASP A 9 3.76 1.17 -0.06
C ASP A 9 2.73 1.01 1.09
N VAL A 10 2.71 -0.15 1.77
CA VAL A 10 1.77 -0.42 2.87
C VAL A 10 2.17 0.37 4.12
N ASP A 11 3.43 0.27 4.55
CA ASP A 11 3.88 0.89 5.78
C ASP A 11 5.35 1.33 5.68
N PRO A 12 5.75 2.43 6.35
CA PRO A 12 7.14 2.85 6.42
C PRO A 12 8.05 1.77 7.05
N LYS A 13 7.50 0.88 7.87
CA LYS A 13 8.20 -0.28 8.43
C LYS A 13 8.51 -1.36 7.39
N MET A 14 7.79 -1.37 6.28
CA MET A 14 7.94 -2.34 5.18
C MET A 14 8.74 -1.78 3.99
N ARG A 15 9.40 -0.62 4.15
CA ARG A 15 10.27 0.00 3.12
C ARG A 15 11.44 -0.87 2.64
N GLY A 16 11.73 -1.98 3.32
CA GLY A 16 12.70 -2.98 2.88
C GLY A 16 12.12 -4.14 2.07
N CYS A 17 10.79 -4.20 1.89
CA CYS A 17 10.11 -5.30 1.23
C CYS A 17 9.61 -4.91 -0.18
N SER A 18 10.31 -5.38 -1.21
CA SER A 18 9.96 -5.16 -2.61
C SER A 18 8.90 -6.15 -3.15
N PHE A 19 8.18 -6.85 -2.27
CA PHE A 19 7.16 -7.81 -2.68
C PHE A 19 5.95 -7.11 -3.31
N VAL A 20 5.47 -7.67 -4.42
CA VAL A 20 4.29 -7.19 -5.13
C VAL A 20 3.29 -8.33 -5.22
N ALA A 21 2.11 -8.14 -4.64
CA ALA A 21 0.99 -9.07 -4.75
C ALA A 21 0.07 -8.62 -5.88
N GLU A 22 -0.12 -9.48 -6.88
CA GLU A 22 -1.01 -9.24 -8.02
C GLU A 22 -2.12 -10.29 -8.06
N GLY A 23 -3.33 -9.86 -8.41
CA GLY A 23 -4.52 -10.71 -8.42
C GLY A 23 -5.60 -10.17 -9.35
N ARG A 24 -6.57 -11.03 -9.66
CA ARG A 24 -7.75 -10.63 -10.46
C ARG A 24 -8.73 -9.79 -9.64
N ASP A 25 -8.70 -9.95 -8.32
CA ASP A 25 -9.62 -9.33 -7.37
C ASP A 25 -8.87 -8.92 -6.08
N GLU A 26 -9.45 -8.01 -5.31
CA GLU A 26 -8.91 -7.56 -4.02
C GLU A 26 -8.65 -8.72 -3.05
N ALA A 27 -9.57 -9.68 -2.98
CA ALA A 27 -9.47 -10.82 -2.08
C ALA A 27 -8.23 -11.68 -2.36
N GLU A 28 -7.90 -11.91 -3.63
CA GLU A 28 -6.71 -12.65 -4.07
C GLU A 28 -5.42 -11.91 -3.68
N VAL A 29 -5.37 -10.61 -3.95
CA VAL A 29 -4.24 -9.75 -3.58
C VAL A 29 -4.05 -9.74 -2.06
N MET A 30 -5.13 -9.59 -1.31
CA MET A 30 -5.10 -9.52 0.15
C MET A 30 -4.67 -10.85 0.77
N LYS A 31 -5.10 -11.99 0.21
CA LYS A 31 -4.68 -13.33 0.66
C LYS A 31 -3.18 -13.55 0.46
N LYS A 32 -2.65 -13.20 -0.72
CA LYS A 32 -1.20 -13.27 -1.02
C LYS A 32 -0.39 -12.34 -0.12
N ALA A 33 -0.89 -11.13 0.12
CA ALA A 33 -0.24 -10.17 1.01
C ALA A 33 -0.22 -10.65 2.47
N ALA A 34 -1.32 -11.26 2.94
CA ALA A 34 -1.42 -11.79 4.29
C ALA A 34 -0.49 -12.99 4.50
N ASP A 35 -0.40 -13.90 3.53
CA ASP A 35 0.53 -15.03 3.57
C ASP A 35 1.99 -14.56 3.59
N HIS A 36 2.32 -13.58 2.74
CA HIS A 36 3.63 -12.95 2.73
C HIS A 36 3.95 -12.26 4.05
N ALA A 37 3.03 -11.48 4.64
CA ALA A 37 3.25 -10.81 5.91
C ALA A 37 3.50 -11.81 7.07
N LYS A 38 2.81 -12.95 7.06
CA LYS A 38 3.03 -14.02 8.04
C LYS A 38 4.41 -14.66 7.87
N SER A 39 4.79 -15.00 6.63
CA SER A 39 6.02 -15.75 6.34
C SER A 39 7.29 -14.88 6.33
N ALA A 40 7.25 -13.70 5.72
CA ALA A 40 8.40 -12.82 5.56
C ALA A 40 8.62 -11.88 6.75
N HIS A 41 7.55 -11.53 7.47
CA HIS A 41 7.61 -10.57 8.57
C HIS A 41 7.20 -11.16 9.92
N GLY A 42 6.80 -12.44 9.97
CA GLY A 42 6.37 -13.08 11.21
C GLY A 42 5.11 -12.44 11.82
N MET A 43 4.39 -11.61 11.07
CA MET A 43 3.17 -10.94 11.53
C MET A 43 1.98 -11.89 11.40
N ALA A 44 1.79 -12.73 12.41
CA ALA A 44 0.63 -13.63 12.49
C ALA A 44 -0.72 -12.87 12.53
N VAL A 45 -0.71 -11.65 13.06
CA VAL A 45 -1.86 -10.75 13.16
C VAL A 45 -1.53 -9.45 12.45
N ILE A 46 -2.32 -9.13 11.41
CA ILE A 46 -2.29 -7.83 10.76
C ILE A 46 -3.15 -6.89 11.63
N PRO A 47 -2.57 -5.89 12.30
CA PRO A 47 -3.36 -4.94 13.07
C PRO A 47 -4.26 -4.12 12.12
N PRO A 48 -5.42 -3.64 12.57
CA PRO A 48 -6.40 -2.94 11.73
C PRO A 48 -5.82 -1.70 11.03
N ASP A 49 -4.80 -1.08 11.62
CA ASP A 49 -4.06 0.04 11.03
C ASP A 49 -3.31 -0.38 9.74
N VAL A 50 -2.62 -1.52 9.77
CA VAL A 50 -1.94 -2.11 8.61
C VAL A 50 -2.98 -2.59 7.60
N GLU A 51 -4.09 -3.18 8.05
CA GLU A 51 -5.14 -3.66 7.16
C GLU A 51 -5.77 -2.51 6.34
N ARG A 52 -6.01 -1.36 6.98
CA ARG A 52 -6.50 -0.15 6.31
C ARG A 52 -5.49 0.39 5.31
N LYS A 53 -4.20 0.34 5.64
CA LYS A 53 -3.12 0.74 4.73
C LYS A 53 -2.94 -0.22 3.57
N VAL A 54 -3.04 -1.53 3.79
CA VAL A 54 -3.04 -2.55 2.74
C VAL A 54 -4.18 -2.26 1.77
N ARG A 55 -5.42 -2.09 2.26
CA ARG A 55 -6.56 -1.73 1.41
C ARG A 55 -6.34 -0.42 0.65
N ALA A 56 -5.73 0.59 1.28
CA ALA A 56 -5.38 1.86 0.62
C ALA A 56 -4.21 1.74 -0.39
N ALA A 57 -3.35 0.73 -0.24
CA ALA A 57 -2.21 0.48 -1.11
C ALA A 57 -2.55 -0.46 -2.28
N ILE A 58 -3.67 -1.18 -2.23
CA ILE A 58 -4.18 -1.93 -3.38
C ILE A 58 -4.57 -0.92 -4.46
N ARG A 59 -3.89 -0.99 -5.61
CA ARG A 59 -4.18 -0.19 -6.80
C ARG A 59 -4.72 -1.08 -7.90
N ASP A 60 -5.73 -0.57 -8.58
CA ASP A 60 -6.20 -1.18 -9.81
C ASP A 60 -5.20 -0.85 -10.93
N THR A 61 -4.65 -1.86 -11.60
CA THR A 61 -3.66 -1.67 -12.67
C THR A 61 -4.24 -1.02 -13.94
N GLY A 62 -5.53 -0.64 -13.93
CA GLY A 62 -6.11 0.35 -14.85
C GLY A 62 -5.77 1.83 -14.56
N GLY A 63 -5.05 2.14 -13.47
CA GLY A 63 -4.77 3.52 -13.02
C GLY A 63 -3.33 3.75 -12.55
N SER A 64 -2.34 3.21 -13.25
CA SER A 64 -0.93 3.40 -12.90
C SER A 64 -0.38 4.79 -13.31
N LYS A 65 -1.12 5.88 -13.04
CA LYS A 65 -0.66 7.23 -13.44
C LYS A 65 -1.19 8.41 -12.61
N ASP A 66 -1.19 8.32 -11.28
CA ASP A 66 -1.40 9.51 -10.44
C ASP A 66 -0.64 9.42 -9.12
N ILE A 67 0.68 9.40 -9.26
CA ILE A 67 1.49 10.27 -8.41
C ILE A 67 1.29 11.73 -8.86
N ALA A 68 0.07 12.25 -8.69
CA ALA A 68 -0.23 13.67 -8.78
C ALA A 68 -0.91 14.06 -7.47
N GLY A 69 -0.28 14.94 -6.68
CA GLY A 69 -0.95 15.59 -5.55
C GLY A 69 -0.39 15.29 -4.16
N ARG A 70 0.93 15.27 -3.97
CA ARG A 70 1.50 15.52 -2.63
C ARG A 70 2.60 16.58 -2.68
N ASP A 71 2.27 17.66 -3.35
CA ASP A 71 2.72 19.01 -3.03
C ASP A 71 2.28 19.37 -1.60
N VAL A 72 3.10 18.99 -0.62
CA VAL A 72 3.16 19.71 0.65
C VAL A 72 3.77 21.09 0.35
N LYS A 73 2.96 21.99 -0.21
CA LYS A 73 3.27 23.42 -0.26
C LYS A 73 2.80 24.01 1.07
N LEU A 74 3.58 23.72 2.11
CA LEU A 74 3.42 24.33 3.42
C LEU A 74 3.69 25.84 3.30
N GLY A 75 2.68 26.64 3.65
CA GLY A 75 2.88 27.96 4.24
C GLY A 75 2.87 29.15 3.29
N THR A 76 1.68 29.63 2.96
CA THR A 76 1.45 31.05 2.66
C THR A 76 1.65 31.88 3.93
N SER A 77 2.73 32.67 4.00
CA SER A 77 2.86 33.76 4.98
C SER A 77 3.21 35.06 4.26
N LYS A 78 2.17 35.73 3.76
CA LYS A 78 2.18 37.12 3.29
C LYS A 78 1.12 37.89 4.09
N LEU A 79 1.56 38.59 5.13
CA LEU A 79 0.91 39.71 5.84
C LEU A 79 2.04 40.32 6.69
N GLY A 80 2.37 41.59 6.68
CA GLY A 80 1.94 42.79 5.98
C GLY A 80 2.96 43.89 6.32
#